data_AF-A0A838G4H4-F1
#
_entry.id   AF-A0A838G4H4-F1
#
_cell.length_a   1.000
_cell.length_b   1.000
_cell.length_c   1.000
_cell.angle_alpha   90.00
_cell.angle_beta   90.00
_cell.angle_gamma   90.00
#
_symmetry.space_group_name_H-M   'P 1'
#
loop_
_entity.id
_entity.type
_entity.pdbx_description
1 polymer ?
#
loop_
_entity_poly.entity_id
_entity_poly.type
_entity_poly.pdbx_seq_one_letter_code
_entity_poly.pdbx_strand_id
1 'polypeptide(L)'
;MSDPANESRVPVGLTVSGTMYSMGLNRAAGREPMTARGLMDRAVELGLGGVEPPARMLEGEDLQALGEYASDHELFVVVDTSGYDPEKLATVIDMAVRIGATTVRTVIGGAKIGGDRRPLA
;
A
#
# COMPACT_ATOMS: atom_id res chain seq x y z
N MET A 1 -12.24 26.88 -21.50
CA MET A 1 -11.09 25.98 -21.38
C MET A 1 -10.89 25.76 -19.90
N SER A 2 -11.31 24.62 -19.37
CA SER A 2 -10.96 24.18 -18.02
C SER A 2 -9.47 23.86 -17.99
N ASP A 3 -8.81 24.26 -16.90
CA ASP A 3 -7.41 23.92 -16.64
C ASP A 3 -7.30 22.39 -16.45
N PRO A 4 -6.48 21.67 -17.24
CA PRO A 4 -6.27 20.22 -17.06
C PRO A 4 -5.64 19.87 -15.70
N ALA A 5 -5.11 20.86 -14.95
CA ALA A 5 -4.63 20.66 -13.58
C ALA A 5 -5.76 20.53 -12.54
N ASN A 6 -7.04 20.68 -12.93
CA ASN A 6 -8.19 20.66 -12.02
C ASN A 6 -9.15 19.49 -12.30
N GLU A 7 -8.65 18.37 -12.84
CA GLU A 7 -9.36 17.09 -12.72
C GLU A 7 -8.93 16.46 -11.39
N SER A 8 -9.83 16.48 -10.42
CA SER A 8 -9.63 15.77 -9.15
C SER A 8 -9.18 14.34 -9.42
N ARG A 9 -8.10 13.90 -8.77
CA ARG A 9 -7.61 12.51 -8.89
C ARG A 9 -8.76 11.52 -8.73
N VAL A 10 -8.67 10.40 -9.46
CA VAL A 10 -9.65 9.32 -9.29
C VAL A 10 -9.50 8.77 -7.87
N PRO A 11 -10.58 8.68 -7.04
CA PRO A 11 -10.51 8.24 -5.64
C PRO A 11 -10.37 6.71 -5.54
N VAL A 12 -9.38 6.17 -6.24
CA VAL A 12 -9.05 4.75 -6.35
C VAL A 12 -7.57 4.60 -6.00
N GLY A 13 -7.26 3.62 -5.16
CA GLY A 13 -5.91 3.32 -4.71
C GLY A 13 -5.22 2.23 -5.53
N LEU A 14 -3.92 2.36 -5.76
CA LEU A 14 -3.10 1.32 -6.36
C LEU A 14 -2.68 0.30 -5.29
N THR A 15 -3.19 -0.94 -5.38
CA THR A 15 -2.78 -2.06 -4.52
C THR A 15 -1.77 -2.96 -5.22
N VAL A 16 -0.82 -3.49 -4.45
CA VAL A 16 0.17 -4.45 -4.97
C VAL A 16 -0.40 -5.85 -5.18
N SER A 17 -1.50 -6.20 -4.52
CA SER A 17 -1.99 -7.58 -4.45
C SER A 17 -2.38 -8.16 -5.82
N GLY A 18 -2.82 -7.32 -6.75
CA GLY A 18 -3.11 -7.70 -8.14
C GLY A 18 -1.94 -7.55 -9.10
N THR A 19 -0.82 -6.96 -8.66
CA THR A 19 0.28 -6.50 -9.53
C THR A 19 1.65 -6.97 -9.04
N MET A 20 1.69 -7.99 -8.16
CA MET A 20 2.93 -8.52 -7.56
C MET A 20 4.02 -8.86 -8.59
N TYR A 21 3.66 -9.37 -9.77
CA TYR A 21 4.62 -9.67 -10.83
C TYR A 21 5.11 -8.43 -11.56
N SER A 22 4.20 -7.51 -11.94
CA SER A 22 4.59 -6.29 -12.66
C SER A 22 5.43 -5.35 -11.78
N MET A 23 5.17 -5.36 -10.46
CA MET A 23 5.90 -4.60 -9.44
C MET A 23 7.15 -5.31 -8.90
N GLY A 24 7.51 -6.49 -9.41
CA GLY A 24 8.73 -7.20 -8.98
C GLY A 24 8.69 -7.78 -7.55
N LEU A 25 7.54 -7.76 -6.89
CA LEU A 25 7.38 -8.24 -5.50
C LEU A 25 7.29 -9.77 -5.40
N ASN A 26 7.01 -10.46 -6.51
CA ASN A 26 7.13 -11.90 -6.61
C ASN A 26 8.55 -12.28 -7.08
N ARG A 27 9.20 -13.25 -6.40
CA ARG A 27 10.54 -13.72 -6.78
C ARG A 27 10.63 -14.20 -8.23
N ALA A 28 9.56 -14.77 -8.78
CA ALA A 28 9.52 -15.24 -10.16
C ALA A 28 9.36 -14.11 -11.19
N ALA A 29 9.24 -12.85 -10.77
CA ALA A 29 9.10 -11.71 -11.67
C ALA A 29 10.38 -11.39 -12.46
N GLY A 30 11.55 -11.83 -11.98
CA GLY A 30 12.83 -11.61 -12.66
C GLY A 30 13.22 -10.14 -12.85
N ARG A 31 12.72 -9.25 -11.97
CA ARG A 31 12.99 -7.81 -11.98
C ARG A 31 13.12 -7.27 -10.57
N GLU A 32 13.70 -6.08 -10.47
CA GLU A 32 13.88 -5.40 -9.19
C GLU A 32 12.53 -5.11 -8.52
N PRO A 33 12.40 -5.36 -7.21
CA PRO A 33 11.20 -5.00 -6.46
C PRO A 33 10.96 -3.49 -6.46
N MET A 34 9.72 -3.09 -6.74
CA MET A 34 9.29 -1.70 -6.60
C MET A 34 9.37 -1.24 -5.14
N THR A 35 9.90 -0.04 -4.91
CA THR A 35 9.95 0.59 -3.58
C THR A 35 8.59 1.20 -3.21
N ALA A 36 8.40 1.54 -1.92
CA ALA A 36 7.19 2.25 -1.48
C ALA A 36 7.03 3.59 -2.21
N ARG A 37 8.14 4.32 -2.40
CA ARG A 37 8.14 5.55 -3.17
C ARG A 37 7.76 5.34 -4.64
N GLY A 38 8.30 4.30 -5.26
CA GLY A 38 7.97 3.96 -6.66
C GLY A 38 6.50 3.58 -6.85
N LEU A 39 5.85 2.98 -5.84
CA LEU A 39 4.41 2.74 -5.84
C LEU A 39 3.61 4.05 -5.86
N MET A 40 4.02 5.03 -5.05
CA MET A 40 3.40 6.36 -5.01
C MET A 40 3.60 7.09 -6.34
N ASP A 41 4.82 7.12 -6.88
CA ASP A 41 5.11 7.71 -8.19
C ASP A 41 4.21 7.08 -9.27
N ARG A 42 4.06 5.74 -9.25
CA ARG A 42 3.20 5.05 -10.21
C ARG A 42 1.72 5.41 -10.07
N ALA A 43 1.24 5.63 -8.85
CA ALA A 43 -0.13 6.10 -8.62
C ALA A 43 -0.32 7.53 -9.16
N VAL A 44 0.66 8.42 -8.97
CA VAL A 44 0.65 9.78 -9.53
C VAL A 44 0.59 9.74 -11.06
N GLU A 45 1.44 8.95 -11.70
CA GLU A 45 1.44 8.79 -13.17
C GLU A 45 0.10 8.29 -13.74
N LEU A 46 -0.62 7.48 -12.97
CA LEU A 46 -1.90 6.91 -13.35
C LEU A 46 -3.10 7.82 -13.01
N GLY A 47 -2.88 8.97 -12.39
CA GLY A 47 -3.95 9.87 -11.93
C GLY A 47 -4.78 9.29 -10.77
N LEU A 48 -4.19 8.37 -9.99
CA LEU A 48 -4.84 7.72 -8.86
C LEU A 48 -4.71 8.54 -7.57
N GLY A 49 -5.70 8.43 -6.71
CA GLY A 49 -5.82 9.17 -5.46
C GLY A 49 -5.15 8.51 -4.26
N GLY A 50 -4.61 7.30 -4.39
CA GLY A 50 -3.96 6.64 -3.25
C GLY A 50 -3.16 5.39 -3.57
N VAL A 51 -2.59 4.82 -2.52
CA VAL A 51 -1.76 3.60 -2.58
C VAL A 51 -2.05 2.67 -1.42
N GLU A 52 -1.85 1.37 -1.66
CA GLU A 52 -1.92 0.32 -0.64
C GLU A 52 -0.62 -0.50 -0.60
N PRO A 53 0.44 0.00 0.06
CA PRO A 53 1.66 -0.76 0.28
C PRO A 53 1.49 -1.81 1.40
N PRO A 54 1.96 -3.06 1.23
CA PRO A 54 2.17 -3.97 2.34
C PRO A 54 3.20 -3.42 3.32
N ALA A 55 2.97 -3.65 4.62
CA ALA A 55 3.84 -3.17 5.71
C ALA A 55 5.33 -3.51 5.47
N ARG A 56 5.63 -4.69 4.92
CA ARG A 56 7.01 -5.10 4.59
C ARG A 56 7.74 -4.19 3.60
N MET A 57 7.01 -3.44 2.77
CA MET A 57 7.60 -2.49 1.82
C MET A 57 7.95 -1.15 2.48
N LEU A 58 7.45 -0.94 3.68
CA LEU A 58 7.69 0.25 4.51
C LEU A 58 8.79 -0.02 5.55
N GLU A 59 9.23 -1.27 5.72
CA GLU A 59 10.29 -1.64 6.66
C GLU A 59 11.64 -1.04 6.21
N GLY A 60 12.27 -0.26 7.09
CA GLY A 60 13.56 0.40 6.82
C GLY A 60 13.46 1.68 5.97
N GLU A 61 12.27 2.05 5.51
CA GLU A 61 12.03 3.32 4.82
C GLU A 61 11.91 4.49 5.82
N ASP A 62 12.17 5.70 5.33
CA ASP A 62 11.82 6.92 6.05
C ASP A 62 10.32 7.20 5.91
N LEU A 63 9.55 6.71 6.88
CA LEU A 63 8.09 6.84 6.87
C LEU A 63 7.62 8.28 6.90
N GLN A 64 8.36 9.19 7.54
CA GLN A 64 7.98 10.60 7.59
C GLN A 64 8.13 11.22 6.20
N ALA A 65 9.25 11.02 5.54
CA ALA A 65 9.48 11.53 4.19
C ALA A 65 8.48 10.95 3.16
N LEU A 66 8.12 9.67 3.31
CA LEU A 66 7.06 9.07 2.49
C LEU A 66 5.67 9.68 2.76
N GLY A 67 5.36 9.98 4.02
CA GLY A 67 4.11 10.62 4.40
C GLY A 67 4.01 12.06 3.89
N GLU A 68 5.10 12.82 3.98
CA GLU A 68 5.22 14.16 3.39
C GLU A 68 5.00 14.10 1.88
N TYR A 69 5.64 13.15 1.19
CA TYR A 69 5.42 12.97 -0.23
C TYR A 69 3.98 12.61 -0.59
N ALA A 70 3.36 11.69 0.16
CA ALA A 70 1.97 11.34 -0.07
C ALA A 70 1.05 12.56 0.10
N SER A 71 1.30 13.38 1.13
CA SER A 71 0.56 14.62 1.36
C SER A 71 0.75 15.64 0.23
N ASP A 72 1.99 15.89 -0.20
CA ASP A 72 2.32 16.82 -1.29
C ASP A 72 1.65 16.44 -2.62
N HIS A 73 1.40 15.15 -2.80
CA HIS A 73 0.73 14.60 -3.98
C HIS A 73 -0.74 14.24 -3.75
N GLU A 74 -1.33 14.62 -2.62
CA GLU A 74 -2.74 14.35 -2.28
C GLU A 74 -3.12 12.86 -2.39
N LEU A 75 -2.18 11.98 -2.03
CA LEU A 75 -2.37 10.53 -1.99
C LEU A 75 -2.87 10.10 -0.62
N PHE A 76 -4.00 9.40 -0.56
CA PHE A 76 -4.34 8.63 0.63
C PHE A 76 -3.50 7.34 0.70
N VAL A 77 -3.14 6.92 1.91
CA VAL A 77 -2.35 5.71 2.15
C VAL A 77 -3.16 4.72 2.99
N VAL A 78 -3.18 3.46 2.54
CA VAL A 78 -3.72 2.32 3.29
C VAL A 78 -2.59 1.32 3.51
N VAL A 79 -2.28 0.94 4.74
CA VAL A 79 -1.23 -0.06 4.99
C VAL A 79 -1.82 -1.47 4.97
N ASP A 80 -1.31 -2.33 4.10
CA ASP A 80 -1.71 -3.74 3.99
C ASP A 80 -0.91 -4.64 4.95
N THR A 81 -1.59 -5.54 5.64
CA THR A 81 -0.98 -6.61 6.42
C THR A 81 -1.84 -7.87 6.44
N SER A 82 -1.39 -8.89 7.15
CA SER A 82 -2.08 -10.18 7.28
C SER A 82 -2.04 -10.73 8.69
N GLY A 83 -3.05 -11.54 9.03
CA GLY A 83 -3.17 -12.18 10.34
C GLY A 83 -3.83 -11.30 11.40
N TYR A 84 -3.84 -11.80 12.62
CA TYR A 84 -4.55 -11.20 13.76
C TYR A 84 -3.71 -11.12 15.04
N ASP A 85 -2.40 -11.41 14.94
CA ASP A 85 -1.47 -11.28 16.06
C ASP A 85 -1.44 -9.82 16.56
N PRO A 86 -1.79 -9.54 17.83
CA PRO A 86 -1.91 -8.17 18.33
C PRO A 86 -0.60 -7.38 18.30
N GLU A 87 0.53 -8.00 18.59
CA GLU A 87 1.84 -7.33 18.65
C GLU A 87 2.30 -6.89 17.26
N LYS A 88 2.15 -7.78 16.27
CA LYS A 88 2.35 -7.44 14.86
C LYS A 88 1.44 -6.31 14.41
N LEU A 89 0.14 -6.37 14.75
CA LEU A 89 -0.81 -5.33 14.36
C LEU A 89 -0.48 -3.98 14.99
N ALA A 90 -0.07 -3.95 16.27
CA ALA A 90 0.39 -2.74 16.93
C ALA A 90 1.58 -2.10 16.20
N THR A 91 2.53 -2.92 15.74
CA THR A 91 3.69 -2.46 14.97
C THR A 91 3.27 -1.85 13.64
N VAL A 92 2.35 -2.49 12.92
CA VAL A 92 1.84 -1.97 11.64
C VAL A 92 1.04 -0.68 11.83
N ILE A 93 0.29 -0.56 12.93
CA ILE A 93 -0.43 0.67 13.28
C ILE A 93 0.57 1.81 13.56
N ASP A 94 1.66 1.57 14.29
CA ASP A 94 2.71 2.58 14.50
C ASP A 94 3.31 3.06 13.17
N MET A 95 3.61 2.13 12.25
CA MET A 95 4.08 2.47 10.92
C MET A 95 3.06 3.30 10.14
N ALA A 96 1.77 2.93 10.21
CA ALA A 96 0.68 3.65 9.56
C ALA A 96 0.54 5.09 10.09
N VAL A 97 0.65 5.29 11.41
CA VAL A 97 0.64 6.63 12.01
C VAL A 97 1.81 7.47 11.49
N ARG A 98 3.02 6.90 11.45
CA ARG A 98 4.23 7.61 11.01
C ARG A 98 4.21 8.03 9.54
N ILE A 99 3.56 7.25 8.67
CA ILE A 99 3.38 7.60 7.25
C ILE A 99 2.12 8.45 6.99
N GLY A 100 1.32 8.75 8.01
CA GLY A 100 0.07 9.51 7.86
C GLY A 100 -1.11 8.72 7.28
N ALA A 101 -1.03 7.38 7.28
CA ALA A 101 -2.13 6.52 6.86
C ALA A 101 -3.23 6.48 7.93
N THR A 102 -4.49 6.61 7.50
CA THR A 102 -5.66 6.53 8.40
C THR A 102 -6.23 5.12 8.51
N THR A 103 -5.80 4.21 7.64
CA THR A 103 -6.36 2.86 7.53
C THR A 103 -5.25 1.82 7.47
N VAL A 104 -5.36 0.80 8.33
CA VAL A 104 -4.64 -0.47 8.21
C VAL A 104 -5.66 -1.53 7.79
N ARG A 105 -5.40 -2.21 6.67
CA ARG A 105 -6.22 -3.33 6.23
C ARG A 105 -5.48 -4.62 6.54
N THR A 106 -6.09 -5.51 7.33
CA THR A 106 -5.54 -6.85 7.55
C THR A 106 -6.37 -7.92 6.84
N VAL A 107 -5.70 -8.89 6.23
CA VAL A 107 -6.33 -10.09 5.68
C VAL A 107 -6.09 -11.27 6.61
N ILE A 108 -7.17 -11.83 7.16
CA ILE A 108 -7.13 -13.05 7.97
C ILE A 108 -7.44 -14.23 7.05
N GLY A 109 -6.39 -14.97 6.71
CA GLY A 109 -6.48 -16.17 5.89
C GLY A 109 -7.08 -17.36 6.64
N GLY A 110 -7.56 -18.33 5.86
CA GLY A 110 -7.93 -19.65 6.37
C GLY A 110 -9.22 -19.75 7.18
N ALA A 111 -10.04 -18.70 7.18
CA ALA A 111 -11.38 -18.71 7.77
C ALA A 111 -12.36 -19.66 7.06
N LYS A 112 -11.93 -20.33 5.97
CA LYS A 112 -12.75 -21.13 5.03
C LYS A 112 -13.93 -20.36 4.44
N ILE A 113 -13.98 -19.05 4.65
CA ILE A 113 -14.93 -18.10 4.08
C ILE A 113 -14.14 -17.28 3.07
N GLY A 114 -14.53 -17.34 1.79
CA GLY A 114 -13.79 -16.75 0.67
C GLY A 114 -12.85 -17.74 -0.04
N GLY A 115 -11.87 -17.21 -0.78
CA GLY A 115 -10.97 -18.00 -1.64
C GLY A 115 -9.73 -18.59 -0.93
N ASP A 116 -9.43 -18.17 0.29
CA ASP A 116 -8.25 -18.66 1.03
C ASP A 116 -8.54 -20.00 1.72
N ARG A 117 -7.88 -21.05 1.23
CA ARG A 117 -8.06 -22.44 1.70
C ARG A 117 -7.03 -22.90 2.72
N ARG A 118 -6.11 -22.03 3.16
CA ARG A 118 -5.13 -22.37 4.19
C ARG A 118 -5.83 -22.65 5.54
N PRO A 119 -5.19 -23.31 6.52
CA PRO A 119 -5.71 -23.34 7.89
C PRO A 119 -5.81 -21.92 8.44
N LEU A 120 -6.79 -21.67 9.32
CA LEU A 120 -6.80 -20.47 10.15
C LEU A 120 -5.43 -20.40 10.85
N ALA A 121 -4.74 -19.28 10.66
CA ALA A 121 -3.51 -18.97 11.40
C ALA A 121 -3.79 -19.02 12.90
#